data_AF-A0A1Y2ELN8-F1
#
_entry.id   AF-A0A1Y2ELN8-F1
#
_cell.length_a   1.000
_cell.length_b   1.000
_cell.length_c   1.000
_cell.angle_alpha   90.00
_cell.angle_beta   90.00
_cell.angle_gamma   90.00
#
_symmetry.space_group_name_H-M   'P 1'
#
loop_
_entity.id
_entity.type
_entity.pdbx_description
1 polymer ?
#
loop_
_entity_poly.entity_id
_entity_poly.type
_entity_poly.pdbx_seq_one_letter_code
_entity_poly.pdbx_strand_id
1 'polypeptide(L)'
;MTRLEVINWFKKKLNRNPEPNDFYTAAKDLYQLGSYSRSILCLKEYITVSNNSAPGHHLMGYCYLNLGEVENALSEFKSSIEYGYSEDWQLIVELTIEEEEKHKTF
;
A
#
# COMPACT_ATOMS: atom_id res chain seq x y z
N MET A 1 15.95 -0.02 1.06
CA MET A 1 15.80 1.28 1.73
C MET A 1 15.07 1.03 3.04
N THR A 2 15.66 1.35 4.19
CA THR A 2 15.06 1.16 5.52
C THR A 2 14.12 2.32 5.88
N ARG A 3 13.25 2.13 6.87
CA ARG A 3 12.38 3.18 7.43
C ARG A 3 13.13 4.49 7.74
N LEU A 4 14.30 4.39 8.36
CA LEU A 4 15.10 5.55 8.72
C LEU A 4 15.63 6.31 7.49
N GLU A 5 15.97 5.58 6.42
CA GLU A 5 16.42 6.17 5.17
C GLU A 5 15.29 6.94 4.46
N VAL A 6 14.05 6.43 4.51
CA VAL A 6 12.87 7.13 3.98
C VAL A 6 12.70 8.46 4.72
N ILE A 7 12.64 8.43 6.05
CA ILE A 7 12.46 9.64 6.87
C ILE A 7 13.58 10.66 6.64
N ASN A 8 14.85 10.20 6.58
CA ASN A 8 15.99 11.10 6.34
C ASN A 8 15.96 11.72 4.94
N TRP A 9 15.56 10.96 3.92
CA TRP A 9 15.38 11.49 2.57
C TRP A 9 14.32 12.60 2.54
N PHE A 10 13.18 12.39 3.20
CA PHE A 10 12.14 13.41 3.31
C PHE A 10 12.61 14.64 4.07
N LYS A 11 13.29 14.48 5.21
CA LYS A 11 13.86 15.61 5.97
C LYS A 11 14.78 16.47 5.12
N LYS A 12 15.65 15.83 4.33
CA LYS A 12 16.56 16.53 3.41
C LYS A 12 15.80 17.22 2.26
N LYS A 13 14.79 16.58 1.68
CA LYS A 13 14.03 17.10 0.53
C LYS A 13 13.10 18.26 0.93
N LEU A 14 12.43 18.16 2.07
CA LEU A 14 11.41 19.10 2.52
C LEU A 14 11.95 20.19 3.44
N ASN A 15 13.17 20.00 3.98
CA ASN A 15 13.75 20.87 5.01
C ASN A 15 12.85 21.04 6.26
N ARG A 16 12.08 20.00 6.58
CA ARG A 16 11.21 19.88 7.77
C ARG A 16 10.95 18.41 8.09
N ASN A 17 10.32 18.13 9.23
CA ASN A 17 9.81 16.79 9.48
C ASN A 17 8.67 16.46 8.50
N PRO A 18 8.66 15.27 7.88
CA PRO A 18 7.56 14.84 7.04
C PRO A 18 6.30 14.58 7.85
N GLU A 19 5.17 14.90 7.23
CA GLU A 19 3.82 14.65 7.73
C GLU A 19 3.21 13.45 6.98
N PRO A 20 2.12 12.84 7.50
CA PRO A 20 1.46 11.73 6.83
C PRO A 20 1.18 11.99 5.34
N ASN A 21 0.69 13.17 4.99
CA ASN A 21 0.38 13.52 3.61
C ASN A 21 1.60 13.56 2.68
N ASP A 22 2.82 13.82 3.19
CA ASP A 22 4.04 13.79 2.38
C ASP A 22 4.36 12.36 1.95
N PHE A 23 4.22 11.40 2.87
CA PHE A 23 4.43 9.98 2.60
C PHE A 23 3.40 9.46 1.61
N TYR A 24 2.11 9.81 1.81
CA TYR A 24 1.05 9.35 0.92
C TYR A 24 1.17 9.93 -0.49
N THR A 25 1.49 11.23 -0.61
CA THR A 25 1.73 11.87 -1.92
C THR A 25 2.87 11.19 -2.66
N ALA A 26 4.02 11.00 -1.99
CA ALA A 26 5.16 10.34 -2.61
C ALA A 26 4.87 8.88 -2.99
N ALA A 27 4.10 8.17 -2.17
CA ALA A 27 3.66 6.81 -2.51
C ALA A 27 2.83 6.79 -3.80
N LYS A 28 1.87 7.69 -3.95
CA LYS A 28 1.07 7.81 -5.18
C LYS A 28 1.93 8.11 -6.40
N ASP A 29 2.88 9.03 -6.28
CA ASP A 29 3.81 9.34 -7.38
C ASP A 29 4.66 8.10 -7.74
N LEU A 30 5.18 7.39 -6.74
CA LEU A 30 5.96 6.17 -6.95
C LEU A 30 5.13 5.04 -7.57
N TYR A 31 3.86 4.90 -7.18
CA TYR A 31 2.93 3.96 -7.78
C TYR A 31 2.71 4.28 -9.27
N GLN A 32 2.46 5.54 -9.60
CA GLN A 32 2.29 5.97 -10.99
C GLN A 32 3.54 5.75 -11.84
N LEU A 33 4.73 5.80 -11.23
CA LEU A 33 6.01 5.48 -11.85
C LEU A 33 6.31 3.97 -11.91
N GLY A 34 5.40 3.09 -11.48
CA GLY A 34 5.60 1.64 -11.41
C GLY A 34 6.60 1.19 -10.35
N SER A 35 7.02 2.09 -9.45
CA SER A 35 7.98 1.81 -8.38
C SER A 35 7.28 1.26 -7.13
N TYR A 36 6.56 0.14 -7.30
CA TYR A 36 5.65 -0.41 -6.28
C TYR A 36 6.34 -0.71 -4.94
N SER A 37 7.51 -1.34 -4.95
CA SER A 37 8.24 -1.64 -3.70
C SER A 37 8.65 -0.38 -2.93
N ARG A 38 8.95 0.73 -3.62
CA ARG A 38 9.26 2.02 -2.98
C ARG A 38 8.00 2.73 -2.52
N SER A 39 6.90 2.61 -3.27
CA SER A 39 5.58 3.09 -2.85
C SER A 39 5.18 2.44 -1.52
N ILE A 40 5.31 1.11 -1.41
CA ILE A 40 5.04 0.35 -0.17
C ILE A 40 5.85 0.87 1.02
N LEU A 41 7.14 1.21 0.83
CA LEU A 41 7.95 1.77 1.92
C LEU A 41 7.40 3.12 2.42
N CYS A 42 6.92 3.97 1.51
CA CYS A 42 6.30 5.24 1.90
C CYS A 42 4.94 5.01 2.56
N LEU A 43 4.14 4.05 2.06
CA LEU A 43 2.84 3.71 2.64
C LEU A 43 2.94 3.12 4.04
N LYS A 44 3.97 2.31 4.32
CA LYS A 44 4.27 1.81 5.67
C LYS A 44 4.53 2.94 6.66
N GLU A 45 5.24 4.00 6.25
CA GLU A 45 5.38 5.19 7.09
C GLU A 45 4.05 5.93 7.24
N TYR A 46 3.30 6.12 6.16
CA TYR A 46 2.00 6.77 6.19
C TYR A 46 1.05 6.12 7.22
N ILE A 47 0.86 4.80 7.16
CA ILE A 47 -0.03 4.10 8.09
C ILE A 47 0.49 4.11 9.53
N THR A 48 1.80 4.26 9.73
CA THR A 48 2.39 4.33 11.08
C THR A 48 2.14 5.69 11.75
N VAL A 49 2.03 6.76 10.97
CA VAL A 49 1.88 8.14 11.50
C VAL A 49 0.49 8.76 11.28
N SER A 50 -0.35 8.15 10.45
CA SER A 50 -1.71 8.62 10.14
C SER A 50 -2.73 8.05 11.11
N ASN A 51 -3.72 8.88 11.48
CA ASN A 51 -4.92 8.40 12.20
C ASN A 51 -5.94 7.72 11.26
N ASN A 52 -5.78 7.90 9.95
CA ASN A 52 -6.59 7.22 8.92
C ASN A 52 -5.65 6.43 8.00
N SER A 53 -5.58 5.12 8.21
CA SER A 53 -4.72 4.22 7.46
C SER A 53 -5.40 3.59 6.23
N ALA A 54 -6.73 3.71 6.11
CA ALA A 54 -7.51 3.01 5.08
C ALA A 54 -6.99 3.25 3.64
N PRO A 55 -6.72 4.50 3.21
CA PRO A 55 -6.16 4.77 1.88
C PRO A 55 -4.75 4.20 1.69
N GLY A 56 -3.99 4.07 2.79
CA GLY A 56 -2.65 3.50 2.78
C GLY A 56 -2.69 2.02 2.45
N HIS A 57 -3.52 1.27 3.18
CA HIS A 57 -3.76 -0.16 2.94
C HIS A 57 -4.31 -0.41 1.53
N HIS A 58 -5.29 0.38 1.09
CA HIS A 58 -5.83 0.29 -0.27
C HIS A 58 -4.73 0.38 -1.34
N LEU A 59 -3.90 1.42 -1.29
CA LEU A 59 -2.83 1.60 -2.28
C LEU A 59 -1.72 0.55 -2.14
N MET A 60 -1.45 0.05 -0.93
CA MET A 60 -0.53 -1.08 -0.73
C MET A 60 -1.04 -2.36 -1.39
N GLY A 61 -2.34 -2.63 -1.31
CA GLY A 61 -2.98 -3.75 -2.00
C GLY A 61 -2.70 -3.73 -3.50
N TYR A 62 -2.91 -2.58 -4.16
CA TYR A 62 -2.57 -2.43 -5.57
C TYR A 62 -1.07 -2.56 -5.85
N CYS A 63 -0.20 -2.05 -4.97
CA CYS A 63 1.24 -2.22 -5.14
C CYS A 63 1.63 -3.71 -5.14
N TYR A 64 1.08 -4.50 -4.21
CA TYR A 64 1.34 -5.94 -4.15
C TYR A 64 0.76 -6.70 -5.34
N LEU A 65 -0.44 -6.32 -5.83
CA LEU A 65 -0.98 -6.91 -7.07
C LEU A 65 -0.05 -6.69 -8.27
N ASN A 66 0.47 -5.48 -8.45
CA ASN A 66 1.39 -5.19 -9.55
C ASN A 66 2.76 -5.88 -9.38
N LEU A 67 3.11 -6.33 -8.17
CA LEU A 67 4.28 -7.16 -7.91
C LEU A 67 3.99 -8.67 -8.05
N GLY A 68 2.73 -9.06 -8.25
CA GLY A 68 2.31 -10.47 -8.32
C GLY A 68 2.15 -11.14 -6.95
N GLU A 69 2.18 -10.37 -5.85
CA GLU A 69 2.05 -10.86 -4.48
C GLU A 69 0.57 -10.83 -4.05
N VAL A 70 -0.23 -11.74 -4.58
CA VAL A 70 -1.70 -11.71 -4.45
C VAL A 70 -2.17 -11.87 -3.00
N GLU A 71 -1.53 -12.72 -2.20
CA GLU A 71 -1.90 -12.95 -0.81
C GLU A 71 -1.66 -11.71 0.06
N ASN A 72 -0.54 -11.02 -0.18
CA ASN A 72 -0.23 -9.75 0.48
C ASN A 72 -1.24 -8.68 0.07
N ALA A 73 -1.60 -8.61 -1.22
CA ALA A 73 -2.61 -7.68 -1.69
C ALA A 73 -3.97 -7.90 -1.01
N LEU A 74 -4.43 -9.16 -0.95
CA LEU A 74 -5.66 -9.55 -0.25
C LEU A 74 -5.65 -9.14 1.22
N SER A 75 -4.52 -9.31 1.91
CA SER A 75 -4.37 -8.88 3.30
C SER A 75 -4.56 -7.37 3.45
N GLU A 76 -3.94 -6.58 2.58
CA GLU A 76 -4.03 -5.12 2.65
C GLU A 76 -5.44 -4.61 2.31
N PHE A 77 -6.11 -5.18 1.31
CA PHE A 77 -7.50 -4.79 1.00
C PHE A 77 -8.46 -5.11 2.15
N LYS A 78 -8.26 -6.25 2.84
CA LYS A 78 -9.04 -6.58 4.05
C LYS A 78 -8.84 -5.53 5.15
N SER A 79 -7.59 -5.15 5.41
CA SER A 79 -7.29 -4.07 6.37
C SER A 79 -7.90 -2.74 5.93
N SER A 80 -7.89 -2.41 4.63
CA SER A 80 -8.50 -1.17 4.14
C SER A 80 -10.01 -1.09 4.45
N ILE A 81 -10.74 -2.19 4.25
CA ILE A 81 -12.17 -2.27 4.63
C ILE A 81 -12.37 -2.12 6.13
N GLU A 82 -11.54 -2.79 6.95
CA GLU A 82 -11.60 -2.69 8.42
C GLU A 82 -11.44 -1.24 8.90
N TYR A 83 -10.59 -0.46 8.22
CA TYR A 83 -10.38 0.97 8.51
C TYR A 83 -11.37 1.92 7.81
N GLY A 84 -12.39 1.40 7.12
CA GLY A 84 -13.52 2.19 6.61
C GLY A 84 -13.53 2.42 5.10
N TYR A 85 -12.68 1.74 4.33
CA TYR A 85 -12.71 1.78 2.86
C TYR A 85 -13.58 0.65 2.30
N SER A 86 -14.89 0.86 2.29
CA SER A 86 -15.84 -0.19 1.90
C SER A 86 -15.76 -0.60 0.43
N GLU A 87 -15.11 0.18 -0.43
CA GLU A 87 -15.08 -0.03 -1.90
C GLU A 87 -14.24 -1.25 -2.33
N ASP A 88 -13.33 -1.73 -1.48
CA ASP A 88 -12.41 -2.83 -1.84
C ASP A 88 -13.05 -4.22 -1.80
N TRP A 89 -14.29 -4.35 -1.33
CA TRP A 89 -14.97 -5.64 -1.16
C TRP A 89 -15.03 -6.45 -2.45
N GLN A 90 -15.29 -5.79 -3.57
CA GLN A 90 -15.42 -6.45 -4.87
C GLN A 90 -14.09 -7.04 -5.30
N LEU A 91 -13.00 -6.30 -5.11
CA LEU A 91 -11.65 -6.74 -5.46
C LEU A 91 -11.21 -7.95 -4.63
N ILE A 92 -11.57 -8.00 -3.34
CA ILE A 92 -11.29 -9.17 -2.50
C ILE A 92 -12.02 -10.41 -3.02
N VAL A 93 -13.29 -10.28 -3.43
CA VAL A 93 -14.07 -11.40 -3.95
C VAL A 93 -13.45 -11.92 -5.25
N GLU A 94 -13.13 -11.02 -6.19
CA GLU A 94 -12.50 -11.37 -7.47
C GLU A 94 -11.18 -12.11 -7.26
N LEU A 95 -10.27 -11.54 -6.46
CA LEU A 95 -8.95 -12.14 -6.18
C LEU A 95 -9.06 -13.48 -5.45
N THR A 96 -10.04 -13.65 -4.55
CA THR A 96 -10.23 -14.91 -3.83
C THR A 96 -10.67 -16.03 -4.77
N ILE A 97 -11.57 -15.74 -5.72
CA ILE A 97 -12.03 -16.71 -6.73
C ILE A 97 -10.86 -17.14 -7.61
N GLU A 98 -10.07 -16.18 -8.10
CA GLU A 98 -8.91 -16.47 -8.97
C GLU A 98 -7.89 -17.38 -8.27
N GLU A 99 -7.60 -17.14 -6.99
CA GLU A 99 -6.68 -17.99 -6.22
C GLU A 99 -7.23 -19.41 -6.03
N GLU A 100 -8.52 -19.56 -5.73
CA GLU A 100 -9.14 -20.89 -5.63
C GLU A 100 -9.12 -21.66 -6.95
N GLU A 101 -9.30 -20.99 -8.09
CA GLU A 101 -9.24 -21.61 -9.41
C GLU A 101 -7.82 -22.08 -9.76
N LYS A 102 -6.80 -21.29 -9.42
CA LYS A 102 -5.39 -21.69 -9.56
C LYS A 102 -5.06 -22.92 -8.70
N HIS A 103 -5.61 -23.01 -7.50
CA HIS A 103 -5.37 -24.17 -6.62
C HIS A 103 -6.08 -25.45 -7.08
N LYS A 104 -7.15 -25.35 -7.87
CA LYS A 104 -7.88 -26.51 -8.42
C LYS A 104 -7.25 -27.11 -9.68
N THR A 105 -6.25 -26.46 -10.27
CA THR A 105 -5.64 -26.84 -11.55
C THR A 105 -4.32 -27.63 -11.44
N PHE A 106 -3.98 -28.11 -10.24
CA PHE A 106 -2.85 -29.01 -9.95
C PHE A 106 -3.32 -30.32 -9.32
#